data_AF-A0A258ZHH1-F1
#
_entry.id   AF-A0A258ZHH1-F1
#
_cell.length_a   1.000
_cell.length_b   1.000
_cell.length_c   1.000
_cell.angle_alpha   90.00
_cell.angle_beta   90.00
_cell.angle_gamma   90.00
#
_symmetry.space_group_name_H-M   'P 1'
#
loop_
_entity.id
_entity.type
_entity.pdbx_description
1 polymer ?
#
loop_
_entity_poly.entity_id
_entity_poly.type
_entity_poly.pdbx_seq_one_letter_code
_entity_poly.pdbx_strand_id
1 'polypeptide(L)'
;MKNRTSKIRTEEECCLKHRAEGFAQSPKGFTLIELLVAIIIVVILTSVLLTRVWFYQEQAEKAAMEQVASALQSSLVMQYGQLLTTGMEADAKMLVTENPVSWLMQRPHNYSGEFQDINLAAIVPGNWAYDLGTHEMVYVPYRTDYFIPGKDGKKWVRYRVRLEYAAARRTVPKADARKDSMVLTSLLFEPVEPYHWLIREEK
;
A
#
# COMPACT_ATOMS: atom_id res chain seq x y z
N MET A 1 -85.70 -24.92 -47.75
CA MET A 1 -85.51 -25.65 -46.47
C MET A 1 -84.03 -25.93 -46.25
N LYS A 2 -83.57 -25.90 -44.98
CA LYS A 2 -82.20 -26.05 -44.41
C LYS A 2 -81.45 -24.71 -44.17
N ASN A 3 -81.56 -24.10 -42.98
CA ASN A 3 -80.77 -24.30 -41.74
C ASN A 3 -79.26 -24.11 -41.97
N ARG A 4 -78.63 -23.01 -41.54
CA ARG A 4 -78.29 -22.54 -40.16
C ARG A 4 -77.32 -23.51 -39.45
N THR A 5 -76.24 -22.93 -38.92
CA THR A 5 -75.20 -23.45 -37.99
C THR A 5 -74.21 -24.51 -38.48
N SER A 6 -73.01 -24.08 -38.89
CA SER A 6 -71.72 -24.78 -38.61
C SER A 6 -70.47 -23.94 -38.90
N LYS A 7 -70.58 -22.60 -38.93
CA LYS A 7 -69.41 -21.70 -38.96
C LYS A 7 -68.96 -21.56 -37.50
N ILE A 8 -67.65 -21.65 -37.23
CA ILE A 8 -67.01 -21.71 -35.89
C ILE A 8 -66.84 -23.14 -35.36
N ARG A 9 -66.01 -23.98 -36.00
CA ARG A 9 -65.36 -25.13 -35.32
C ARG A 9 -64.05 -25.59 -35.95
N THR A 10 -63.33 -24.72 -36.65
CA THR A 10 -62.17 -25.15 -37.47
C THR A 10 -60.98 -24.20 -37.40
N GLU A 11 -60.84 -23.41 -36.32
CA GLU A 11 -59.67 -22.53 -36.12
C GLU A 11 -58.92 -22.78 -34.80
N GLU A 12 -59.38 -23.68 -33.92
CA GLU A 12 -58.68 -24.00 -32.67
C GLU A 12 -57.68 -25.16 -32.79
N GLU A 13 -57.71 -25.95 -33.86
CA GLU A 13 -56.84 -27.13 -34.01
C GLU A 13 -55.44 -26.83 -34.57
N CYS A 14 -55.17 -25.61 -35.04
CA CYS A 14 -53.86 -25.25 -35.60
C CYS A 14 -52.86 -24.73 -34.56
N CYS A 15 -53.33 -24.16 -33.43
CA CYS A 15 -52.44 -23.61 -32.40
C CYS A 15 -51.98 -24.62 -31.32
N LEU A 16 -52.52 -25.84 -31.29
CA LEU A 16 -52.18 -26.82 -30.25
C LEU A 16 -51.03 -27.76 -30.62
N LYS A 17 -50.52 -27.73 -31.86
CA LYS A 17 -49.54 -28.72 -32.34
C LYS A 17 -48.07 -28.27 -32.37
N HIS A 18 -47.76 -27.03 -31.96
CA HIS A 18 -46.38 -26.51 -31.95
C HIS A 18 -45.80 -26.18 -30.56
N ARG A 19 -46.45 -26.59 -29.46
CA ARG A 19 -45.99 -26.28 -28.09
C ARG A 19 -45.10 -27.36 -27.43
N ALA A 20 -44.50 -28.27 -28.21
CA ALA A 20 -43.78 -29.41 -27.64
C ALA A 20 -42.38 -29.64 -28.22
N GLU A 21 -41.69 -28.58 -28.63
CA GLU A 21 -40.23 -28.61 -28.78
C GLU A 21 -39.57 -27.74 -27.71
N GLY A 22 -39.99 -27.92 -26.47
CA GLY A 22 -39.10 -27.65 -25.35
C GLY A 22 -38.00 -28.70 -25.42
N PHE A 23 -36.79 -28.32 -25.82
CA PHE A 23 -35.59 -29.10 -25.54
C PHE A 23 -35.56 -29.37 -24.04
N ALA A 24 -36.10 -30.52 -23.64
CA ALA A 24 -35.89 -31.08 -22.31
C ALA A 24 -34.40 -31.43 -22.25
N GLN A 25 -33.58 -30.45 -21.92
CA GLN A 25 -32.24 -30.70 -21.43
C GLN A 25 -32.42 -31.45 -20.13
N SER A 26 -32.35 -32.78 -20.20
CA SER A 26 -32.15 -33.60 -19.01
C SER A 26 -30.89 -33.06 -18.33
N PRO A 27 -30.94 -32.68 -17.04
CA PRO A 27 -29.73 -32.31 -16.32
C PRO A 27 -28.82 -33.54 -16.33
N LYS A 28 -27.81 -33.53 -17.20
CA LYS A 28 -26.78 -34.56 -17.21
C LYS A 28 -26.04 -34.41 -15.89
N GLY A 29 -26.29 -35.34 -14.97
CA GLY A 29 -25.56 -35.43 -13.72
C GLY A 29 -24.07 -35.51 -14.01
N PHE A 30 -23.28 -34.81 -13.19
CA PHE A 30 -21.83 -34.77 -13.32
C PHE A 30 -21.25 -36.18 -13.22
N THR A 31 -20.40 -36.57 -14.17
CA THR A 31 -19.74 -37.88 -14.08
C THR A 31 -18.59 -37.82 -13.06
N LEU A 32 -18.30 -38.93 -12.36
CA LEU A 32 -17.22 -38.99 -11.36
C LEU A 32 -15.85 -38.63 -11.99
N ILE A 33 -15.63 -39.04 -13.24
CA ILE A 33 -14.41 -38.73 -14.00
C ILE A 33 -14.30 -37.23 -14.32
N GLU A 34 -15.39 -36.60 -14.72
CA GLU A 34 -15.42 -35.16 -14.98
C GLU A 34 -15.07 -34.36 -13.71
N LEU A 35 -15.57 -34.80 -12.54
CA LEU A 35 -15.24 -34.19 -11.25
C LEU A 35 -13.76 -34.34 -10.94
N LEU A 36 -13.21 -35.54 -11.16
CA LEU A 36 -11.79 -35.80 -10.94
C LEU A 36 -10.91 -34.89 -11.81
N VAL A 37 -11.21 -34.78 -13.11
CA VAL A 37 -10.45 -33.93 -14.04
C VAL A 37 -10.57 -32.46 -13.65
N ALA A 38 -11.77 -31.98 -13.31
CA ALA A 38 -11.97 -30.62 -12.84
C ALA A 38 -11.16 -30.31 -11.57
N ILE A 39 -11.14 -31.23 -10.59
CA ILE A 39 -10.34 -31.08 -9.37
C ILE A 39 -8.85 -30.99 -9.70
N ILE A 40 -8.33 -31.86 -10.58
CA ILE A 40 -6.91 -31.83 -10.99
C ILE A 40 -6.56 -30.47 -11.61
N ILE A 41 -7.40 -29.96 -12.51
CA ILE A 41 -7.20 -28.63 -13.14
C ILE A 41 -7.19 -27.54 -12.07
N VAL A 42 -8.16 -27.54 -11.15
CA VAL A 42 -8.25 -26.55 -10.06
C VAL A 42 -7.03 -26.61 -9.15
N VAL A 43 -6.53 -27.79 -8.81
CA VAL A 43 -5.32 -27.96 -7.98
C VAL A 43 -4.09 -27.39 -8.68
N ILE A 44 -3.90 -27.67 -9.98
CA ILE A 44 -2.77 -27.12 -10.75
C ILE A 44 -2.84 -25.60 -10.78
N LEU A 45 -4.01 -25.03 -11.12
CA LEU A 45 -4.20 -23.57 -11.17
C LEU A 45 -3.98 -22.92 -9.80
N THR A 46 -4.52 -23.52 -8.74
CA THR A 46 -4.36 -23.02 -7.37
C THR A 46 -2.90 -23.05 -6.93
N SER A 47 -2.18 -24.12 -7.24
CA SER A 47 -0.75 -24.22 -6.92
C SER A 47 0.05 -23.09 -7.58
N VAL A 48 -0.19 -22.81 -8.86
CA VAL A 48 0.50 -21.71 -9.56
C VAL A 48 0.09 -20.35 -8.97
N LEU A 49 -1.20 -20.14 -8.73
CA LEU A 49 -1.72 -18.89 -8.16
C LEU A 49 -1.10 -18.60 -6.79
N LEU A 50 -1.03 -19.62 -5.92
CA LEU A 50 -0.54 -19.45 -4.55
C LEU A 50 0.91 -18.96 -4.53
N THR A 51 1.78 -19.47 -5.41
CA THR A 51 3.17 -19.00 -5.52
C THR A 51 3.27 -17.51 -5.85
N ARG A 52 2.36 -16.98 -6.67
CA ARG A 52 2.32 -15.56 -7.04
C ARG A 52 1.76 -14.69 -5.91
N VAL A 53 0.77 -15.18 -5.17
CA VAL A 53 0.13 -14.43 -4.08
C VAL A 53 1.14 -14.01 -3.01
N TRP A 54 2.07 -14.88 -2.60
CA TRP A 54 3.09 -14.52 -1.60
C TRP A 54 3.97 -13.35 -2.06
N PHE A 55 4.41 -13.37 -3.32
CA PHE A 55 5.21 -12.30 -3.92
C PHE A 55 4.44 -10.97 -4.01
N TYR A 56 3.14 -11.01 -4.33
CA TYR A 56 2.33 -9.80 -4.35
C TYR A 56 2.04 -9.26 -2.95
N GLN A 57 1.97 -10.11 -1.93
CA GLN A 57 1.79 -9.66 -0.56
C GLN A 57 3.02 -8.92 -0.03
N GLU A 58 4.25 -9.36 -0.32
CA GLU A 58 5.45 -8.60 0.06
C GLU A 58 5.52 -7.25 -0.65
N GLN A 59 5.18 -7.20 -1.94
CA GLN A 59 5.11 -5.95 -2.68
C GLN A 59 4.04 -4.99 -2.13
N ALA A 60 2.87 -5.53 -1.77
CA ALA A 60 1.80 -4.75 -1.16
C ALA A 60 2.25 -4.20 0.20
N GLU A 61 2.99 -4.97 0.99
CA GLU A 61 3.55 -4.52 2.26
C GLU A 61 4.57 -3.38 2.05
N LYS A 62 5.50 -3.56 1.11
CA LYS A 62 6.44 -2.49 0.73
C LYS A 62 5.71 -1.22 0.31
N ALA A 63 4.73 -1.33 -0.58
CA ALA A 63 3.98 -0.19 -1.07
C ALA A 63 3.21 0.51 0.07
N ALA A 64 2.62 -0.26 1.01
CA ALA A 64 1.95 0.29 2.18
C ALA A 64 2.93 1.01 3.11
N MET A 65 4.14 0.48 3.32
CA MET A 65 5.20 1.17 4.06
C MET A 65 5.60 2.49 3.37
N GLU A 66 5.89 2.46 2.07
CA GLU A 66 6.27 3.65 1.30
C GLU A 66 5.16 4.72 1.28
N GLN A 67 3.89 4.30 1.29
CA GLN A 67 2.75 5.20 1.39
C GLN A 67 2.76 5.97 2.72
N VAL A 68 3.00 5.29 3.84
CA VAL A 68 3.12 5.93 5.16
C VAL A 68 4.33 6.87 5.21
N ALA A 69 5.47 6.44 4.67
CA ALA A 69 6.66 7.29 4.59
C ALA A 69 6.42 8.57 3.75
N SER A 70 5.67 8.47 2.65
CA SER A 70 5.30 9.61 1.80
C SER A 70 4.31 10.57 2.51
N ALA A 71 3.37 10.01 3.28
CA ALA A 71 2.47 10.80 4.10
C ALA A 71 3.23 11.57 5.20
N LEU A 72 4.21 10.91 5.84
CA LEU A 72 5.11 11.53 6.81
C LEU A 72 5.91 12.67 6.18
N GLN A 73 6.53 12.44 5.02
CA GLN A 73 7.24 13.48 4.25
C GLN A 73 6.34 14.70 3.98
N SER A 74 5.08 14.47 3.58
CA SER A 74 4.13 15.54 3.31
C SER A 74 3.74 16.32 4.58
N SER A 75 3.53 15.63 5.70
CA SER A 75 3.25 16.27 7.00
C SER A 75 4.41 17.11 7.50
N LEU A 76 5.64 16.65 7.28
CA LEU A 76 6.88 17.34 7.62
C LEU A 76 7.00 18.65 6.83
N VAL A 77 6.73 18.63 5.52
CA VAL A 77 6.71 19.83 4.68
C VAL A 77 5.64 20.82 5.12
N MET A 78 4.46 20.33 5.50
CA MET A 78 3.37 21.18 5.99
C MET A 78 3.72 21.84 7.32
N GLN A 79 4.33 21.10 8.26
CA GLN A 79 4.79 21.67 9.53
C GLN A 79 5.88 22.71 9.35
N TYR A 80 6.86 22.42 8.49
CA TYR A 80 7.87 23.41 8.16
C TYR A 80 7.26 24.67 7.51
N GLY A 81 6.28 24.50 6.61
CA GLY A 81 5.51 25.61 6.05
C GLY A 81 4.81 26.45 7.11
N GLN A 82 4.24 25.83 8.14
CA GLN A 82 3.65 26.53 9.28
C GLN A 82 4.69 27.38 10.02
N LEU A 83 5.88 26.83 10.32
CA LEU A 83 6.98 27.56 10.97
C LEU A 83 7.46 28.76 10.14
N LEU A 84 7.49 28.64 8.80
CA LEU A 84 7.79 29.77 7.92
C LEU A 84 6.75 30.89 8.06
N THR A 85 5.45 30.54 8.09
CA THR A 85 4.38 31.56 8.20
C THR A 85 4.32 32.24 9.56
N THR A 86 4.78 31.58 10.64
CA THR A 86 4.82 32.14 11.99
C THR A 86 6.12 32.88 12.30
N GLY A 87 7.10 32.87 11.38
CA GLY A 87 8.42 33.46 11.58
C GLY A 87 9.30 32.69 12.57
N MET A 88 8.96 31.43 12.85
CA MET A 88 9.66 30.53 13.78
C MET A 88 10.63 29.60 13.04
N GLU A 89 11.26 30.06 11.96
CA GLU A 89 12.15 29.24 11.13
C GLU A 89 13.34 28.67 11.91
N ALA A 90 13.78 29.38 12.96
CA ALA A 90 14.84 28.93 13.85
C ALA A 90 14.48 27.63 14.61
N ASP A 91 13.19 27.38 14.81
CA ASP A 91 12.67 26.22 15.54
C ASP A 91 12.55 24.98 14.65
N ALA A 92 12.83 25.10 13.34
CA ALA A 92 12.82 23.97 12.40
C ALA A 92 13.72 22.80 12.85
N LYS A 93 14.75 23.08 13.65
CA LYS A 93 15.63 22.05 14.24
C LYS A 93 14.87 21.07 15.14
N MET A 94 13.79 21.50 15.77
CA MET A 94 12.95 20.64 16.63
C MET A 94 12.26 19.53 15.82
N LEU A 95 12.02 19.75 14.53
CA LEU A 95 11.44 18.74 13.63
C LEU A 95 12.34 17.51 13.45
N VAL A 96 13.63 17.58 13.79
CA VAL A 96 14.52 16.40 13.74
C VAL A 96 14.33 15.50 14.95
N THR A 97 13.92 16.06 16.09
CA THR A 97 13.83 15.37 17.38
C THR A 97 12.42 14.97 17.77
N GLU A 98 11.41 15.62 17.18
CA GLU A 98 10.01 15.30 17.42
C GLU A 98 9.58 14.04 16.66
N ASN A 99 8.60 13.34 17.23
CA ASN A 99 7.99 12.18 16.59
C ASN A 99 7.15 12.61 15.38
N PRO A 100 7.51 12.20 14.15
CA PRO A 100 6.81 12.61 12.94
C PRO A 100 5.34 12.15 12.88
N VAL A 101 4.98 11.09 13.60
CA VAL A 101 3.61 10.58 13.68
C VAL A 101 2.68 11.56 14.39
N SER A 102 3.22 12.44 15.25
CA SER A 102 2.43 13.47 15.94
C SER A 102 1.84 14.52 15.00
N TRP A 103 2.46 14.72 13.83
CA TRP A 103 2.02 15.68 12.82
C TRP A 103 1.04 15.09 11.80
N LEU A 104 0.87 13.76 11.79
CA LEU A 104 -0.10 13.12 10.90
C LEU A 104 -1.52 13.41 11.39
N MET A 105 -2.38 13.84 10.47
CA MET A 105 -3.81 14.03 10.72
C MET A 105 -4.49 12.73 11.18
N GLN A 106 -4.04 11.59 10.65
CA GLN A 106 -4.51 10.27 11.02
C GLN A 106 -3.30 9.39 11.36
N ARG A 107 -3.26 8.91 12.61
CA ARG A 107 -2.22 7.97 13.03
C ARG A 107 -2.36 6.65 12.27
N PRO A 108 -1.27 6.09 11.73
CA PRO A 108 -1.31 4.76 11.12
C PRO A 108 -1.80 3.72 12.13
N HIS A 109 -2.70 2.84 11.70
CA HIS A 109 -3.25 1.79 12.56
C HIS A 109 -2.19 0.79 13.03
N ASN A 110 -1.11 0.65 12.25
CA ASN A 110 0.04 -0.20 12.52
C ASN A 110 1.18 0.56 13.22
N TYR A 111 0.87 1.57 14.04
CA TYR A 111 1.87 2.27 14.85
C TYR A 111 1.90 1.73 16.29
N SER A 112 3.05 1.20 16.70
CA SER A 112 3.25 0.54 18.00
C SER A 112 3.61 1.52 19.12
N GLY A 113 3.89 2.79 18.80
CA GLY A 113 4.27 3.81 19.78
C GLY A 113 5.76 4.17 19.77
N GLU A 114 6.17 4.80 20.87
CA GLU A 114 7.51 5.34 21.09
C GLU A 114 8.28 4.44 22.06
N PHE A 115 9.55 4.17 21.76
CA PHE A 115 10.41 3.27 22.53
C PHE A 115 11.76 3.93 22.80
N GLN A 116 12.30 3.74 24.00
CA GLN A 116 13.61 4.28 24.38
C GLN A 116 14.78 3.48 23.80
N ASP A 117 14.58 2.17 23.62
CA ASP A 117 15.48 1.24 22.95
C ASP A 117 14.63 0.20 22.24
N ILE A 118 14.78 0.08 20.92
CA ILE A 118 13.96 -0.81 20.10
C ILE A 118 14.51 -2.24 20.19
N ASN A 119 13.74 -3.09 20.87
CA ASN A 119 13.84 -4.53 20.73
C ASN A 119 12.89 -5.01 19.62
N LEU A 120 13.43 -5.53 18.52
CA LEU A 120 12.68 -6.09 17.39
C LEU A 120 11.65 -7.15 17.81
N ALA A 121 11.94 -7.94 18.84
CA ALA A 121 11.02 -8.98 19.33
C ALA A 121 9.80 -8.40 20.08
N ALA A 122 9.86 -7.14 20.51
CA ALA A 122 8.76 -6.47 21.19
C ALA A 122 7.79 -5.78 20.22
N ILE A 123 8.19 -5.59 18.96
CA ILE A 123 7.36 -4.94 17.93
C ILE A 123 6.69 -6.02 17.10
N VAL A 124 5.37 -5.89 16.94
CA VAL A 124 4.60 -6.77 16.04
C VAL A 124 5.07 -6.53 14.60
N PRO A 125 5.47 -7.57 13.85
CA PRO A 125 5.85 -7.40 12.46
C PRO A 125 4.70 -6.82 11.62
N GLY A 126 5.03 -5.94 10.67
CA GLY A 126 4.10 -5.11 9.90
C GLY A 126 3.85 -3.73 10.51
N ASN A 127 4.45 -3.43 11.66
CA ASN A 127 4.24 -2.18 12.38
C ASN A 127 5.43 -1.21 12.33
N TRP A 128 5.07 0.07 12.48
CA TRP A 128 5.96 1.18 12.74
C TRP A 128 6.19 1.36 14.24
N ALA A 129 7.37 1.82 14.60
CA ALA A 129 7.74 2.27 15.93
C ALA A 129 8.64 3.51 15.81
N TYR A 130 8.65 4.35 16.84
CA TYR A 130 9.58 5.49 16.91
C TYR A 130 10.62 5.24 17.99
N ASP A 131 11.89 5.41 17.64
CA ASP A 131 13.03 5.31 18.55
C ASP A 131 13.33 6.70 19.14
N LEU A 132 13.11 6.86 20.44
CA LEU A 132 13.40 8.09 21.19
C LEU A 132 14.90 8.32 21.36
N GLY A 133 15.74 7.28 21.30
CA GLY A 133 17.19 7.39 21.46
C GLY A 133 17.86 7.91 20.19
N THR A 134 17.43 7.44 19.02
CA THR A 134 18.04 7.79 17.73
C THR A 134 17.23 8.78 16.88
N HIS A 135 16.00 9.10 17.32
CA HIS A 135 15.00 9.88 16.59
C HIS A 135 14.72 9.30 15.19
N GLU A 136 14.66 7.97 15.11
CA GLU A 136 14.41 7.22 13.88
C GLU A 136 13.02 6.58 13.92
N MET A 137 12.32 6.64 12.78
CA MET A 137 11.12 5.84 12.53
C MET A 137 11.56 4.46 12.04
N VAL A 138 11.16 3.42 12.75
CA VAL A 138 11.54 2.04 12.45
C VAL A 138 10.32 1.26 12.00
N TYR A 139 10.38 0.68 10.81
CA TYR A 139 9.41 -0.28 10.31
C TYR A 139 9.97 -1.69 10.45
N VAL A 140 9.19 -2.60 11.01
CA VAL A 140 9.55 -4.02 11.12
C VAL A 140 8.73 -4.80 10.09
N PRO A 141 9.31 -5.30 9.00
CA PRO A 141 8.55 -6.05 8.00
C PRO A 141 7.94 -7.33 8.57
N TYR A 142 6.68 -7.59 8.23
CA TYR A 142 5.97 -8.84 8.45
C TYR A 142 6.52 -9.95 7.57
N ARG A 143 6.68 -9.68 6.27
CA ARG A 143 7.25 -10.63 5.32
C ARG A 143 8.69 -10.27 4.99
N THR A 144 9.56 -11.27 5.07
CA THR A 144 11.01 -11.06 4.95
C THR A 144 11.67 -12.08 4.03
N ASP A 145 10.89 -12.74 3.18
CA ASP A 145 11.39 -13.79 2.28
C ASP A 145 12.28 -13.17 1.18
N TYR A 146 11.96 -11.94 0.72
CA TYR A 146 12.78 -11.19 -0.24
C TYR A 146 13.44 -9.93 0.36
N PHE A 147 13.35 -9.74 1.67
CA PHE A 147 13.94 -8.59 2.36
C PHE A 147 15.41 -8.83 2.68
N ILE A 148 16.29 -7.96 2.15
CA ILE A 148 17.72 -7.95 2.47
C ILE A 148 17.96 -6.91 3.58
N PRO A 149 18.39 -7.35 4.78
CA PRO A 149 18.64 -6.44 5.89
C PRO A 149 19.77 -5.47 5.60
N GLY A 150 19.78 -4.36 6.33
CA GLY A 150 20.86 -3.37 6.30
C GLY A 150 22.17 -3.91 6.88
N LYS A 151 23.14 -3.02 7.06
CA LYS A 151 24.49 -3.40 7.52
C LYS A 151 24.49 -3.99 8.94
N ASP A 152 23.47 -3.67 9.72
CA ASP A 152 23.25 -4.17 11.07
C ASP A 152 22.69 -5.61 11.13
N GLY A 153 22.34 -6.21 9.98
CA GLY A 153 21.79 -7.56 9.88
C GLY A 153 20.38 -7.69 10.45
N LYS A 154 19.77 -6.59 10.89
CA LYS A 154 18.43 -6.57 11.49
C LYS A 154 17.38 -6.39 10.40
N LYS A 155 16.29 -7.15 10.51
CA LYS A 155 15.16 -7.12 9.56
C LYS A 155 14.23 -5.94 9.88
N TRP A 156 14.71 -4.74 9.61
CA TRP A 156 13.97 -3.50 9.81
C TRP A 156 14.35 -2.46 8.75
N VAL A 157 13.48 -1.46 8.57
CA VAL A 157 13.76 -0.29 7.75
C VAL A 157 13.71 0.93 8.64
N ARG A 158 14.78 1.73 8.65
CA ARG A 158 14.92 2.90 9.51
C ARG A 158 14.82 4.15 8.65
N TYR A 159 14.00 5.09 9.05
CA TYR A 159 13.77 6.39 8.41
C TYR A 159 14.13 7.51 9.39
N ARG A 160 14.67 8.61 8.87
CA ARG A 160 15.00 9.78 9.67
C ARG A 160 14.66 11.07 8.93
N VAL A 161 14.28 12.08 9.70
CA VAL A 161 14.17 13.47 9.22
C VAL A 161 15.56 14.09 9.08
N ARG A 162 15.90 14.54 7.88
CA ARG A 162 17.10 15.34 7.60
C ARG A 162 16.74 16.74 7.16
N LEU A 163 17.46 17.70 7.74
CA LEU A 163 17.45 19.10 7.39
C LEU A 163 18.77 19.43 6.71
N GLU A 164 18.72 19.99 5.50
CA GLU A 164 19.89 20.50 4.82
C GLU A 164 19.78 22.01 4.66
N TYR A 165 20.80 22.72 5.14
CA TYR A 165 20.90 24.17 5.04
C TYR A 165 21.93 24.53 3.98
N ALA A 166 21.59 25.46 3.08
CA ALA A 166 22.54 26.03 2.14
C ALA A 166 22.60 27.55 2.30
N ALA A 167 23.67 28.16 1.81
CA ALA A 167 23.77 29.61 1.75
C ALA A 167 22.68 30.16 0.82
N ALA A 168 21.93 31.17 1.27
CA ALA A 168 20.93 31.84 0.44
C ALA A 168 21.54 32.26 -0.91
N ARG A 169 20.95 31.84 -2.03
CA ARG A 169 21.37 32.31 -3.37
C ARG A 169 21.17 33.82 -3.45
N ARG A 170 22.28 34.56 -3.49
CA ARG A 170 22.34 36.03 -3.57
C ARG A 170 21.70 36.56 -4.85
N THR A 171 20.71 37.44 -4.74
CA THR A 171 20.24 38.29 -5.84
C THR A 171 20.37 39.79 -5.55
N VAL A 172 20.92 40.20 -4.39
CA VAL A 172 20.98 41.61 -3.96
C VAL A 172 22.43 42.09 -3.72
N PRO A 173 22.81 43.32 -4.16
CA PRO A 173 24.18 43.84 -4.02
C PRO A 173 24.57 44.25 -2.58
N LYS A 174 25.75 43.73 -2.21
CA LYS A 174 26.74 43.90 -1.11
C LYS A 174 26.65 44.98 0.01
N ALA A 175 25.65 45.85 0.13
CA ALA A 175 25.76 46.97 1.09
C ALA A 175 25.54 46.61 2.58
N ASP A 176 24.63 45.68 2.91
CA ASP A 176 24.20 45.45 4.31
C ASP A 176 24.28 43.98 4.74
N ALA A 177 25.39 43.31 4.45
CA ALA A 177 25.54 41.86 4.64
C ALA A 177 25.67 41.46 6.12
N ARG A 178 24.56 41.02 6.74
CA ARG A 178 24.61 40.16 7.94
C ARG A 178 25.25 38.82 7.54
N LYS A 179 26.31 38.42 8.24
CA LYS A 179 27.28 37.39 7.84
C LYS A 179 26.78 35.93 7.89
N ASP A 180 25.49 35.67 8.15
CA ASP A 180 25.04 34.37 8.68
C ASP A 180 23.67 33.86 8.17
N SER A 181 23.23 34.24 6.97
CA SER A 181 21.96 33.76 6.41
C SER A 181 22.08 32.39 5.74
N MET A 182 22.23 31.33 6.56
CA MET A 182 21.93 29.95 6.13
C MET A 182 20.42 29.78 6.02
N VAL A 183 19.95 29.28 4.88
CA VAL A 183 18.52 29.03 4.61
C VAL A 183 18.32 27.53 4.43
N LEU A 184 17.29 26.97 5.07
CA LEU A 184 16.95 25.57 4.86
C LEU A 184 16.58 25.35 3.39
N THR A 185 17.29 24.43 2.75
CA THR A 185 17.18 24.17 1.31
C THR A 185 16.54 22.82 1.02
N SER A 186 16.74 21.83 1.90
CA SER A 186 16.06 20.53 1.76
C SER A 186 15.56 20.02 3.11
N LEU A 187 14.42 19.33 3.05
CA LEU A 187 13.69 18.74 4.17
C LEU A 187 13.25 17.35 3.73
N LEU A 188 13.92 16.31 4.21
CA LEU A 188 13.77 14.95 3.68
C LEU A 188 13.51 13.95 4.81
N PHE A 189 12.53 13.09 4.60
CA PHE A 189 12.25 11.89 5.38
C PHE A 189 12.72 10.69 4.58
N GLU A 190 13.96 10.29 4.82
CA GLU A 190 14.66 9.31 3.98
C GLU A 190 15.10 8.08 4.79
N PRO A 191 15.29 6.93 4.13
CA PRO A 191 15.84 5.77 4.80
C PRO A 191 17.29 6.05 5.26
N VAL A 192 17.58 5.71 6.52
CA VAL A 192 18.90 5.88 7.15
C VAL A 192 19.96 5.03 6.44
N GLU A 193 19.56 3.84 5.99
CA GLU A 193 20.38 2.94 5.20
C GLU A 193 19.61 2.52 3.94
N PRO A 194 20.29 2.41 2.77
CA PRO A 194 19.67 1.86 1.58
C PRO A 194 19.29 0.40 1.85
N TYR A 195 18.01 0.09 1.73
CA TYR A 195 17.48 -1.26 1.89
C TYR A 195 17.08 -1.83 0.52
N HIS A 196 17.15 -3.16 0.40
CA HIS A 196 16.70 -3.88 -0.79
C HIS A 196 15.60 -4.84 -0.38
N TRP A 197 14.36 -4.56 -0.81
CA TRP A 197 13.20 -5.37 -0.44
C TRP A 197 12.73 -6.28 -1.58
N LEU A 198 13.24 -6.12 -2.80
CA LEU A 198 12.86 -6.97 -3.94
C LEU A 198 14.05 -7.06 -4.91
N ILE A 199 14.56 -8.26 -5.15
CA ILE A 199 15.36 -8.55 -6.35
C ILE A 199 14.45 -9.30 -7.32
N ARG A 200 14.09 -8.64 -8.41
CA ARG A 200 13.91 -9.31 -9.69
C ARG A 200 14.49 -8.40 -10.78
N GLU A 201 15.81 -8.34 -10.85
CA GLU A 201 16.46 -8.19 -12.16
C GLU A 201 16.23 -9.53 -12.87
N GLU A 202 15.13 -9.63 -13.61
CA GLU A 202 14.92 -10.73 -14.56
C GLU A 202 15.91 -10.50 -15.70
N LYS A 203 16.91 -11.37 -15.79
CA LYS A 203 17.85 -11.43 -16.91
C LYS A 203 17.26 -12.30 -18.03
#